data_AF-A0A1F3ZWT5-F1
#
_entry.id   AF-A0A1F3ZWT5-F1
#
_cell.length_a   1.000
_cell.length_b   1.000
_cell.length_c   1.000
_cell.angle_alpha   90.00
_cell.angle_beta   90.00
_cell.angle_gamma   90.00
#
_symmetry.space_group_name_H-M   'P 1'
#
loop_
_entity.id
_entity.type
_entity.pdbx_description
1 polymer ?
#
loop_
_entity_poly.entity_id
_entity_poly.type
_entity_poly.pdbx_seq_one_letter_code
_entity_poly.pdbx_strand_id
1 'polypeptide(L)'
;MAGIFIRTARLLVQQIPEVAFLVPLVSRETREIFEAALYREHAADLPLTVLFGHARDAIAASDAVLVASGTATLEAALYKKPMVITYRMAELTWRLMSRMRRQPWVGLPNIIAGEYIVPELLQDDATPENLAQAMLNVLSDPVVRERLPQRLRSIHLALRQNAADKAAQAIMPWLG
;
A
#
# COMPACT_ATOMS: atom_id res chain seq x y z
N MET A 1 7.41 5.28 10.47
CA MET A 1 6.86 5.45 9.11
C MET A 1 6.10 6.75 8.92
N ALA A 2 5.21 7.17 9.84
CA ALA A 2 4.39 8.39 9.68
C ALA A 2 5.15 9.64 9.17
N GLY A 3 6.31 9.96 9.77
CA GLY A 3 7.12 11.10 9.32
C GLY A 3 7.64 10.99 7.87
N ILE A 4 7.95 9.77 7.39
CA ILE A 4 8.34 9.55 5.99
C ILE A 4 7.15 9.84 5.07
N PHE A 5 5.94 9.38 5.42
CA PHE A 5 4.74 9.64 4.63
C PHE A 5 4.38 11.13 4.59
N ILE A 6 4.51 11.83 5.72
CA ILE A 6 4.27 13.28 5.79
C ILE A 6 5.27 14.05 4.91
N ARG A 7 6.56 13.72 4.97
CA ARG A 7 7.56 14.32 4.07
C ARG A 7 7.31 13.97 2.61
N THR A 8 6.88 12.75 2.31
CA THR A 8 6.49 12.33 0.96
C THR A 8 5.33 13.18 0.45
N ALA A 9 4.28 13.36 1.26
CA ALA A 9 3.12 14.17 0.93
C ALA A 9 3.52 15.63 0.64
N ARG A 10 4.44 16.21 1.45
CA ARG A 10 4.98 17.55 1.19
C ARG A 10 5.65 17.68 -0.17
N LEU A 11 6.47 16.69 -0.56
CA LEU A 11 7.10 16.68 -1.87
C LEU A 11 6.06 16.56 -2.99
N LEU A 12 5.02 15.75 -2.79
CA LEU A 12 3.94 15.59 -3.77
C LEU A 12 3.13 16.87 -3.98
N VAL A 13 2.83 17.64 -2.92
CA VAL A 13 2.13 18.94 -3.05
C VAL A 13 2.90 19.92 -3.94
N GLN A 14 4.23 19.91 -3.88
CA GLN A 14 5.07 20.78 -4.71
C GLN A 14 4.98 20.42 -6.21
N GLN A 15 4.67 19.17 -6.53
CA GLN A 15 4.63 18.66 -7.91
C GLN A 15 3.20 18.59 -8.45
N ILE A 16 2.21 18.39 -7.58
CA ILE A 16 0.79 18.30 -7.91
C ILE A 16 0.03 19.25 -6.97
N PRO A 17 -0.17 20.52 -7.35
CA PRO A 17 -0.79 21.52 -6.46
C PRO A 17 -2.22 21.17 -6.01
N GLU A 18 -2.96 20.39 -6.82
CA GLU A 18 -4.35 19.98 -6.54
C GLU A 18 -4.45 18.64 -5.78
N VAL A 19 -3.32 18.06 -5.36
CA VAL A 19 -3.33 16.77 -4.65
C VAL A 19 -4.00 16.90 -3.28
N ALA A 20 -4.83 15.91 -2.95
CA ALA A 20 -5.40 15.73 -1.61
C ALA A 20 -5.03 14.35 -1.08
N PHE A 21 -4.88 14.22 0.23
CA PHE A 21 -4.49 12.97 0.86
C PHE A 21 -5.55 12.48 1.84
N LEU A 22 -5.96 11.22 1.67
CA LEU A 22 -6.80 10.53 2.63
C LEU A 22 -5.93 9.65 3.53
N VAL A 23 -6.02 9.84 4.85
CA VAL A 23 -5.21 9.11 5.84
C VAL A 23 -6.14 8.30 6.74
N PRO A 24 -6.52 7.08 6.33
CA PRO A 24 -7.32 6.18 7.14
C PRO A 24 -6.48 5.55 8.27
N LEU A 25 -6.89 5.77 9.51
CA LEU A 25 -6.23 5.27 10.72
C LEU A 25 -7.18 4.34 11.48
N VAL A 26 -6.69 3.16 11.87
CA VAL A 26 -7.53 2.06 12.38
C VAL A 26 -7.78 2.16 13.90
N SER A 27 -6.90 2.87 14.62
CA SER A 27 -6.98 2.97 16.08
C SER A 27 -6.66 4.39 16.57
N ARG A 28 -7.06 4.68 17.81
CA ARG A 28 -6.71 5.94 18.47
C ARG A 28 -5.19 6.09 18.62
N GLU A 29 -4.50 5.02 18.96
CA GLU A 29 -3.03 5.00 19.09
C GLU A 29 -2.34 5.37 17.76
N THR A 30 -2.76 4.77 16.64
CA THR A 30 -2.19 5.10 15.33
C THR A 30 -2.46 6.55 14.92
N ARG A 31 -3.61 7.10 15.33
CA ARG A 31 -3.94 8.52 15.18
C ARG A 31 -3.01 9.42 15.99
N GLU A 32 -2.81 9.14 17.27
CA GLU A 32 -1.92 9.93 18.14
C GLU A 32 -0.47 9.91 17.62
N ILE A 33 0.01 8.75 17.14
CA ILE A 33 1.34 8.63 16.51
C ILE A 33 1.43 9.50 15.25
N PHE A 34 0.39 9.52 14.42
CA PHE A 34 0.35 10.30 13.19
C PHE A 34 0.28 11.80 13.47
N GLU A 35 -0.59 12.25 14.37
CA GLU A 35 -0.73 13.66 14.78
C GLU A 35 0.57 14.18 15.41
N ALA A 36 1.21 13.40 16.29
CA ALA A 36 2.50 13.76 16.86
C ALA A 36 3.60 13.88 15.78
N ALA A 37 3.57 13.03 14.75
CA ALA A 37 4.47 13.16 13.61
C ALA A 37 4.17 14.41 12.78
N LEU A 38 2.90 14.74 12.54
CA LEU A 38 2.48 15.93 11.81
C LEU A 38 2.98 17.21 12.49
N TYR A 39 2.87 17.26 13.82
CA TYR A 39 3.39 18.35 14.62
C TYR A 39 4.92 18.47 14.50
N ARG A 40 5.67 17.37 14.69
CA ARG A 40 7.14 17.38 14.60
C ARG A 40 7.66 17.81 13.23
N GLU A 41 6.98 17.40 12.17
CA GLU A 41 7.36 17.75 10.80
C GLU A 41 6.87 19.15 10.38
N HIS A 42 6.16 19.89 11.25
CA HIS A 42 5.56 21.21 10.96
C HIS A 42 4.70 21.19 9.68
N ALA A 43 3.79 20.22 9.60
CA ALA A 43 3.07 19.88 8.36
C ALA A 43 1.55 20.06 8.45
N ALA A 44 1.09 20.94 9.32
CA ALA A 44 -0.34 21.18 9.56
C ALA A 44 -1.06 21.83 8.37
N ASP A 45 -0.31 22.40 7.44
CA ASP A 45 -0.75 23.05 6.20
C ASP A 45 -1.00 22.07 5.04
N LEU A 46 -0.57 20.81 5.16
CA LEU A 46 -0.79 19.82 4.11
C LEU A 46 -2.28 19.50 3.93
N PRO A 47 -2.76 19.27 2.69
CA PRO A 47 -4.15 18.96 2.39
C PRO A 47 -4.51 17.51 2.77
N LEU A 48 -4.47 17.21 4.07
CA LEU A 48 -4.71 15.89 4.65
C LEU A 48 -6.13 15.81 5.23
N THR A 49 -6.83 14.73 4.91
CA THR A 49 -8.07 14.34 5.58
C THR A 49 -7.83 13.06 6.37
N VAL A 50 -7.81 13.17 7.71
CA VAL A 50 -7.67 12.01 8.60
C VAL A 50 -9.02 11.33 8.76
N LEU A 51 -9.08 10.03 8.49
CA LEU A 51 -10.27 9.21 8.60
C LEU A 51 -10.06 8.17 9.72
N PHE A 52 -11.11 7.85 10.47
CA PHE A 52 -11.09 6.77 11.45
C PHE A 52 -11.75 5.53 10.85
N GLY A 53 -10.97 4.48 10.58
CA GLY A 53 -11.41 3.36 9.75
C GLY A 53 -11.55 3.77 8.29
N HIS A 54 -12.60 3.28 7.61
CA HIS A 54 -12.95 3.64 6.22
C HIS A 54 -11.80 3.49 5.18
N ALA A 55 -10.82 2.63 5.45
CA ALA A 55 -9.68 2.44 4.57
C ALA A 55 -10.11 2.03 3.15
N ARG A 56 -11.16 1.21 3.04
CA ARG A 56 -11.72 0.77 1.76
C ARG A 56 -12.35 1.92 0.98
N ASP A 57 -13.07 2.80 1.65
CA ASP A 57 -13.69 3.97 1.03
C ASP A 57 -12.62 4.96 0.55
N ALA A 58 -11.58 5.17 1.37
CA ALA A 58 -10.42 5.97 0.99
C ALA A 58 -9.70 5.38 -0.24
N ILE A 59 -9.42 4.08 -0.24
CA ILE A 59 -8.83 3.39 -1.40
C ILE A 59 -9.71 3.57 -2.64
N ALA A 60 -11.03 3.36 -2.52
CA ALA A 60 -11.96 3.47 -3.63
C ALA A 60 -11.99 4.90 -4.22
N ALA A 61 -11.88 5.93 -3.38
CA ALA A 61 -11.86 7.33 -3.78
C ALA A 61 -10.52 7.80 -4.36
N SER A 62 -9.40 7.20 -3.98
CA SER A 62 -8.06 7.64 -4.40
C SER A 62 -7.70 7.28 -5.85
N ASP A 63 -6.88 8.11 -6.50
CA ASP A 63 -6.28 7.82 -7.80
C ASP A 63 -5.09 6.87 -7.71
N ALA A 64 -4.31 6.96 -6.63
CA ALA A 64 -3.24 6.03 -6.28
C ALA A 64 -3.11 5.90 -4.76
N VAL A 65 -2.48 4.81 -4.30
CA VAL A 65 -2.36 4.49 -2.89
C VAL A 65 -0.91 4.24 -2.50
N LEU A 66 -0.41 4.96 -1.48
CA LEU A 66 0.83 4.63 -0.79
C LEU A 66 0.51 3.73 0.40
N VAL A 67 0.95 2.47 0.38
CA VAL A 67 0.50 1.46 1.35
C VAL A 67 1.66 0.78 2.06
N ALA A 68 1.50 0.60 3.38
CA ALA A 68 2.41 -0.23 4.16
C ALA A 68 2.16 -1.72 3.85
N SER A 69 3.22 -2.51 3.68
CA SER A 69 3.12 -3.95 3.39
C SER A 69 2.15 -4.69 4.33
N GLY A 70 1.19 -5.43 3.77
CA GLY A 70 0.17 -6.17 4.52
C GLY A 70 -1.10 -6.45 3.71
N THR A 71 -2.20 -6.77 4.40
CA THR A 71 -3.52 -7.04 3.78
C THR A 71 -4.05 -5.87 2.96
N ALA A 72 -3.69 -4.63 3.33
CA ALA A 72 -4.06 -3.42 2.60
C ALA A 72 -3.54 -3.41 1.15
N THR A 73 -2.41 -4.08 0.86
CA THR A 73 -1.89 -4.21 -0.52
C THR A 73 -2.84 -5.04 -1.40
N LEU A 74 -3.40 -6.11 -0.84
CA LEU A 74 -4.40 -6.91 -1.53
C LEU A 74 -5.72 -6.15 -1.66
N GLU A 75 -6.17 -5.44 -0.62
CA GLU A 75 -7.39 -4.62 -0.72
C GLU A 75 -7.26 -3.57 -1.84
N ALA A 76 -6.16 -2.82 -1.90
CA ALA A 76 -5.91 -1.87 -2.99
C ALA A 76 -5.90 -2.55 -4.37
N ALA A 77 -5.34 -3.76 -4.47
CA ALA A 77 -5.36 -4.55 -5.70
C ALA A 77 -6.77 -4.98 -6.08
N LEU A 78 -7.62 -5.32 -5.11
CA LEU A 78 -9.02 -5.66 -5.33
C LEU A 78 -9.86 -4.46 -5.78
N TYR A 79 -9.48 -3.23 -5.44
CA TYR A 79 -10.05 -2.00 -6.00
C TYR A 79 -9.39 -1.55 -7.31
N LYS A 80 -8.39 -2.29 -7.79
CA LYS A 80 -7.64 -2.06 -9.04
C LYS A 80 -6.97 -0.69 -9.02
N LYS A 81 -6.59 -0.25 -7.82
CA LYS A 81 -5.95 1.04 -7.61
C LYS A 81 -4.45 0.90 -7.85
N PRO A 82 -3.88 1.80 -8.67
CA PRO A 82 -2.44 1.97 -8.72
C PRO A 82 -1.87 2.20 -7.31
N MET A 83 -0.73 1.60 -7.00
CA MET A 83 -0.17 1.69 -5.66
C MET A 83 1.35 1.65 -5.64
N VAL A 84 1.92 2.18 -4.57
CA VAL A 84 3.33 2.00 -4.19
C VAL A 84 3.34 1.29 -2.84
N ILE A 85 4.06 0.18 -2.78
CA ILE A 85 4.20 -0.61 -1.55
C ILE A 85 5.48 -0.16 -0.86
N THR A 86 5.39 0.11 0.43
CA THR A 86 6.56 0.47 1.22
C THR A 86 6.54 -0.14 2.60
N TYR A 87 7.73 -0.38 3.16
CA TYR A 87 7.83 -0.92 4.51
C TYR A 87 9.19 -0.63 5.13
N ARG A 88 9.20 -0.32 6.42
CA ARG A 88 10.43 -0.15 7.22
C ARG A 88 10.25 -0.81 8.57
N MET A 89 11.21 -1.66 8.94
CA MET A 89 11.22 -2.41 10.19
C MET A 89 12.49 -2.09 10.98
N ALA A 90 12.57 -2.59 12.21
CA ALA A 90 13.84 -2.62 12.93
C ALA A 90 14.89 -3.40 12.13
N GLU A 91 16.09 -2.85 12.03
CA GLU A 91 17.16 -3.34 11.15
C GLU A 91 17.56 -4.79 11.46
N LEU A 92 17.59 -5.15 12.75
CA LEU A 92 17.87 -6.52 13.18
C LEU A 92 16.81 -7.51 12.66
N THR A 93 15.53 -7.15 12.79
CA THR A 93 14.41 -7.96 12.28
C THR A 93 14.49 -8.11 10.75
N TRP A 94 14.84 -7.03 10.06
CA TRP A 94 15.03 -7.06 8.61
C TRP A 94 16.18 -7.98 8.18
N ARG A 95 17.34 -7.90 8.85
CA ARG A 95 18.52 -8.74 8.55
C ARG A 95 18.23 -10.24 8.76
N LEU A 96 17.41 -10.58 9.75
CA LEU A 96 16.97 -11.96 9.96
C LEU A 96 15.99 -12.41 8.87
N MET A 97 14.95 -11.62 8.59
CA MET A 97 13.95 -12.00 7.60
C MET A 97 14.48 -12.03 6.17
N SER A 98 15.37 -11.10 5.81
CA SER A 98 15.98 -11.04 4.47
C SER A 98 16.75 -12.31 4.13
N ARG A 99 17.42 -12.93 5.11
CA ARG A 99 18.10 -14.23 4.93
C ARG A 99 17.14 -15.41 4.71
N MET A 100 15.89 -15.27 5.13
CA MET A 100 14.85 -16.29 4.97
C MET A 100 13.95 -16.04 3.75
N ARG A 101 14.16 -14.95 3.00
CA ARG A 101 13.36 -14.63 1.82
C ARG A 101 13.66 -15.60 0.70
N ARG A 102 12.64 -16.37 0.32
CA ARG A 102 12.68 -17.27 -0.84
C ARG A 102 12.26 -16.59 -2.15
N GLN A 103 11.71 -15.37 -2.06
CA GLN A 103 11.17 -14.63 -3.19
C GLN A 103 11.56 -13.15 -3.07
N PRO A 104 11.70 -12.43 -4.20
CA PRO A 104 12.14 -11.04 -4.20
C PRO A 104 11.01 -10.04 -3.82
N TRP A 105 9.76 -10.50 -3.83
CA TRP A 105 8.57 -9.69 -3.54
C TRP A 105 8.07 -9.84 -2.11
N VAL A 106 7.44 -8.78 -1.60
CA VAL A 106 6.78 -8.74 -0.29
C VAL A 106 5.29 -8.45 -0.44
N GLY A 107 4.94 -7.61 -1.41
CA GLY A 107 3.57 -7.25 -1.70
C GLY A 107 2.81 -8.43 -2.31
N LEU A 108 1.62 -8.72 -1.78
CA LEU A 108 0.75 -9.74 -2.33
C LEU A 108 0.47 -9.58 -3.84
N PRO A 109 0.29 -8.37 -4.40
CA PRO A 109 0.07 -8.22 -5.84
C PRO A 109 1.24 -8.76 -6.67
N ASN A 110 2.48 -8.47 -6.29
CA ASN A 110 3.67 -8.92 -7.00
C ASN A 110 3.94 -10.42 -6.79
N ILE A 111 3.74 -10.92 -5.56
CA ILE A 111 3.87 -12.36 -5.25
C ILE A 111 2.92 -13.19 -6.12
N ILE A 112 1.66 -12.77 -6.24
CA ILE A 112 0.65 -13.50 -7.02
C ILE A 112 0.91 -13.35 -8.52
N ALA A 113 1.41 -12.18 -8.97
CA ALA A 113 1.77 -11.96 -10.36
C ALA A 113 3.04 -12.72 -10.79
N GLY A 114 3.93 -13.03 -9.84
CA GLY A 114 5.26 -13.57 -10.13
C GLY A 114 6.20 -12.56 -10.81
N GLU A 115 5.89 -11.27 -10.72
CA GLU A 115 6.65 -10.18 -11.34
C GLU A 115 6.41 -8.86 -10.58
N TYR A 116 7.25 -7.85 -10.82
CA TYR A 116 7.04 -6.50 -10.26
C TYR A 116 5.99 -5.74 -11.08
N ILE A 117 4.71 -5.90 -10.72
CA ILE A 117 3.60 -5.13 -11.29
C ILE A 117 3.38 -3.79 -10.59
N VAL A 118 3.83 -3.66 -9.34
CA VAL A 118 3.79 -2.43 -8.56
C VAL A 118 5.15 -2.19 -7.90
N PRO A 119 5.59 -0.93 -7.75
CA PRO A 119 6.85 -0.61 -7.10
C PRO A 119 6.83 -0.98 -5.61
N GLU A 120 7.90 -1.62 -5.15
CA GLU A 120 8.15 -1.98 -3.76
C GLU A 120 9.42 -1.27 -3.26
N LEU A 121 9.26 -0.28 -2.39
CA LEU A 121 10.37 0.49 -1.80
C LEU A 121 10.51 0.15 -0.32
N LEU A 122 11.53 -0.63 0.02
CA LEU A 122 11.68 -1.28 1.31
C LEU A 122 12.94 -0.79 2.05
N GLN A 123 12.85 -0.69 3.37
CA GLN A 123 13.94 -0.27 4.26
C GLN A 123 14.62 1.02 3.82
N ASP A 124 15.85 0.93 3.29
CA ASP A 124 16.69 2.07 2.93
C ASP A 124 16.17 2.75 1.66
N ASP A 125 15.47 2.02 0.79
CA ASP A 125 14.82 2.58 -0.40
C ASP A 125 13.53 3.35 -0.05
N ALA A 126 12.98 3.16 1.17
CA ALA A 126 11.78 3.84 1.65
C ALA A 126 12.07 5.27 2.14
N THR A 127 12.69 6.08 1.27
CA THR A 127 12.93 7.51 1.50
C THR A 127 11.78 8.35 0.97
N PRO A 128 11.51 9.54 1.54
CA PRO A 128 10.47 10.44 1.03
C PRO A 128 10.60 10.75 -0.46
N GLU A 129 11.82 10.93 -0.95
CA GLU A 129 12.13 11.28 -2.32
C GLU A 129 11.80 10.12 -3.28
N ASN A 130 12.24 8.90 -2.93
CA ASN A 130 11.95 7.71 -3.72
C ASN A 130 10.45 7.41 -3.75
N LEU A 131 9.78 7.54 -2.60
CA LEU A 131 8.34 7.30 -2.50
C LEU A 131 7.55 8.35 -3.30
N ALA A 132 7.94 9.62 -3.23
CA ALA A 132 7.30 10.68 -4.01
C ALA A 132 7.47 10.41 -5.50
N GLN A 133 8.70 10.10 -5.94
CA GLN A 133 8.96 9.79 -7.35
C GLN A 133 8.17 8.56 -7.83
N ALA A 134 8.11 7.49 -7.03
CA ALA A 134 7.33 6.31 -7.37
C ALA A 134 5.83 6.63 -7.47
N MET A 135 5.29 7.43 -6.55
CA MET A 135 3.90 7.87 -6.60
C MET A 135 3.61 8.72 -7.84
N LEU A 136 4.50 9.65 -8.18
CA LEU A 136 4.39 10.47 -9.39
C LEU A 136 4.40 9.59 -10.64
N ASN A 137 5.32 8.62 -10.74
CA ASN A 137 5.38 7.72 -11.88
C ASN A 137 4.07 6.93 -12.03
N VAL A 138 3.54 6.41 -10.93
CA VAL A 138 2.28 5.66 -10.92
C VAL A 138 1.06 6.53 -11.30
N LEU A 139 1.06 7.80 -10.91
CA LEU A 139 -0.01 8.77 -11.23
C LEU A 139 0.09 9.33 -12.65
N SER A 140 1.30 9.43 -13.21
CA SER A 140 1.56 10.18 -14.45
C SER A 140 1.71 9.28 -15.67
N ASP A 141 2.21 8.05 -15.50
CA ASP A 141 2.51 7.15 -16.60
C ASP A 141 1.20 6.57 -17.21
N PRO A 142 0.84 6.94 -18.46
CA PRO A 142 -0.38 6.47 -19.10
C PRO A 142 -0.39 4.95 -19.30
N VAL A 143 0.77 4.36 -19.56
CA VAL A 143 0.92 2.92 -19.79
C VAL A 143 0.68 2.16 -18.49
N VAL A 144 1.21 2.65 -17.38
CA VAL A 144 0.94 2.08 -16.05
C VAL A 144 -0.55 2.20 -15.71
N ARG A 145 -1.16 3.37 -15.93
CA ARG A 145 -2.59 3.61 -15.64
C ARG A 145 -3.53 2.73 -16.45
N GLU A 146 -3.16 2.38 -17.68
CA GLU A 146 -3.97 1.49 -18.52
C GLU A 146 -3.75 0.01 -18.19
N ARG A 147 -2.49 -0.42 -18.05
CA ARG A 147 -2.15 -1.85 -17.92
C ARG A 147 -2.34 -2.40 -16.51
N LEU A 148 -2.02 -1.60 -15.49
CA LEU A 148 -2.03 -2.07 -14.10
C LEU A 148 -3.44 -2.49 -13.65
N PRO A 149 -4.52 -1.73 -13.89
CA PRO A 149 -5.87 -2.17 -13.53
C PRO A 149 -6.28 -3.47 -14.21
N GLN A 150 -5.86 -3.70 -15.46
CA GLN A 150 -6.13 -4.94 -16.19
C GLN A 150 -5.40 -6.12 -15.53
N ARG A 151 -4.12 -5.94 -15.18
CA ARG A 151 -3.32 -6.96 -14.48
C ARG A 151 -3.91 -7.29 -13.11
N LEU A 152 -4.28 -6.27 -12.34
CA LEU A 152 -4.95 -6.42 -11.04
C LEU A 152 -6.32 -7.09 -11.17
N ARG A 153 -7.07 -6.83 -12.25
CA ARG A 153 -8.33 -7.53 -12.55
C ARG A 153 -8.10 -9.01 -12.82
N SER A 154 -7.08 -9.37 -13.59
CA SER A 154 -6.74 -10.77 -13.86
C SER A 154 -6.38 -11.52 -12.57
N ILE A 155 -5.59 -10.90 -11.69
CA ILE A 155 -5.29 -11.44 -10.35
C ILE A 155 -6.58 -11.64 -9.55
N HIS A 156 -7.44 -10.62 -9.50
CA HIS A 156 -8.71 -10.70 -8.77
C HIS A 156 -9.59 -11.86 -9.26
N LEU A 157 -9.72 -12.04 -10.57
CA LEU A 157 -10.52 -13.12 -11.15
C LEU A 157 -9.90 -14.50 -10.85
N ALA A 158 -8.57 -14.63 -10.92
CA ALA A 158 -7.88 -15.86 -10.57
C ALA A 158 -8.13 -16.28 -9.11
N LEU A 159 -8.18 -15.29 -8.19
CA LEU A 159 -8.44 -15.52 -6.77
C LEU A 159 -9.92 -15.75 -6.42
N ARG A 160 -10.86 -15.42 -7.32
CA ARG A 160 -12.30 -15.59 -7.09
C ARG A 160 -12.73 -17.05 -7.24
N GLN A 161 -12.46 -17.83 -6.20
CA GLN A 161 -12.56 -19.30 -6.23
C GLN A 161 -13.59 -19.88 -5.25
N ASN A 162 -14.51 -19.06 -4.71
CA ASN A 162 -15.46 -19.46 -3.65
C ASN A 162 -14.75 -20.16 -2.47
N ALA A 163 -13.83 -19.44 -1.82
CA ALA A 163 -12.92 -20.01 -0.82
C ALA A 163 -13.64 -20.74 0.33
N ALA A 164 -14.80 -20.26 0.76
CA ALA A 164 -15.60 -20.91 1.80
C ALA A 164 -16.10 -22.29 1.36
N ASP A 165 -16.63 -22.43 0.14
CA ASP A 165 -17.11 -23.71 -0.39
C ASP A 165 -15.95 -24.70 -0.56
N LYS A 166 -14.82 -24.23 -1.08
CA LYS A 166 -13.61 -25.07 -1.20
C LYS A 166 -13.09 -25.54 0.15
N ALA A 167 -13.09 -24.65 1.15
CA ALA A 167 -12.71 -25.02 2.51
C ALA A 167 -13.69 -26.05 3.11
N ALA A 168 -14.99 -25.85 2.93
CA ALA A 168 -16.00 -26.80 3.38
C ALA A 168 -15.83 -28.18 2.72
N GLN A 169 -15.63 -28.22 1.40
CA GLN A 169 -15.36 -29.46 0.65
C GLN A 169 -14.08 -30.17 1.12
N ALA A 170 -13.02 -29.43 1.46
CA ALA A 170 -11.78 -30.01 1.94
C ALA A 170 -11.89 -30.63 3.34
N ILE A 171 -12.77 -30.08 4.19
CA ILE A 171 -12.97 -30.55 5.57
C ILE A 171 -14.01 -31.68 5.62
N MET A 172 -14.96 -31.73 4.67
CA MET A 172 -16.05 -32.72 4.64
C MET A 172 -15.60 -34.19 4.85
N PRO A 173 -14.49 -34.68 4.27
CA PRO A 173 -14.04 -36.07 4.49
C PRO A 173 -13.59 -36.40 5.92
N TRP A 174 -13.35 -35.39 6.75
CA TRP A 174 -12.85 -35.52 8.13
C TRP A 174 -13.94 -35.35 9.19
N LEU A 175 -15.19 -35.07 8.77
CA LEU A 175 -16.34 -34.86 9.63
C LEU A 175 -17.20 -36.14 9.80
N GLY A 176 -16.74 -37.28 9.27
CA GLY A 176 -17.36 -38.60 9.40
C GLY A 176 -16.60 -39.51 10.34
#